data_AF-Q6E7A9-F1
#
_entry.id   AF-Q6E7A9-F1
#
_cell.length_a   1.000
_cell.length_b   1.000
_cell.length_c   1.000
_cell.angle_alpha   90.00
_cell.angle_beta   90.00
_cell.angle_gamma   90.00
#
_symmetry.space_group_name_H-M   'P 1'
#
loop_
_entity.id
_entity.type
_entity.pdbx_description
1 polymer ?
#
loop_
_entity_poly.entity_id
_entity_poly.type
_entity_poly.pdbx_seq_one_letter_code
_entity_poly.pdbx_strand_id
1 'polypeptide(L)'
;IRLGMEWETKAQIFLLVVLITAIVNYFIGSFIPVKSKEPLGFFGYDGAIMWENMGPDFQGETFFSVFATFFPAATGILAGANISGDLADPQMAIPKGTLLAILITGIVYLGVAVSTGSCIVRHATGNINDTVSSQFLTNCTDVSCKYGFDFSSCKSPETKCLHGLHNDFQVMSLVSGSRI
;
A
#
# COMPACT_ATOMS: atom_id res chain seq x y z
N ILE A 1 23.22 30.20 -9.09
CA ILE A 1 22.14 29.32 -9.61
C ILE A 1 22.72 28.04 -10.25
N ARG A 2 23.76 28.11 -11.10
CA ARG A 2 24.35 26.90 -11.74
C ARG A 2 25.08 25.92 -10.81
N LEU A 3 25.59 26.35 -9.64
CA LEU A 3 26.28 25.46 -8.68
C LEU A 3 25.35 24.50 -7.93
N GLY A 4 24.02 24.67 -7.96
CA GLY A 4 23.05 23.80 -7.28
C GLY A 4 22.61 22.59 -8.12
N MET A 5 22.54 22.74 -9.44
CA MET A 5 21.94 21.76 -10.37
C MET A 5 22.70 20.43 -10.44
N GLU A 6 24.03 20.44 -10.20
CA GLU A 6 24.84 19.21 -10.16
C GLU A 6 24.58 18.38 -8.89
N TRP A 7 24.33 19.04 -7.77
CA TRP A 7 23.94 18.37 -6.52
C TRP A 7 22.51 17.85 -6.60
N GLU A 8 21.62 18.59 -7.27
CA GLU A 8 20.22 18.21 -7.48
C GLU A 8 20.08 16.92 -8.30
N THR A 9 20.79 16.82 -9.43
CA THR A 9 20.74 15.61 -10.27
C THR A 9 21.32 14.38 -9.55
N LYS A 10 22.42 14.55 -8.80
CA LYS A 10 22.99 13.47 -7.98
C LYS A 10 22.06 13.05 -6.84
N ALA A 11 21.38 14.00 -6.21
CA ALA A 11 20.40 13.74 -5.17
C ALA A 11 19.17 12.99 -5.73
N GLN A 12 18.67 13.35 -6.92
CA GLN A 12 17.54 12.66 -7.55
C GLN A 12 17.85 11.18 -7.81
N ILE A 13 19.04 10.87 -8.31
CA ILE A 13 19.48 9.48 -8.53
C ILE A 13 19.59 8.74 -7.20
N PHE A 14 20.16 9.38 -6.16
CA PHE A 14 20.24 8.80 -4.83
C PHE A 14 18.85 8.50 -4.23
N LEU A 15 17.92 9.46 -4.30
CA LEU A 15 16.55 9.30 -3.82
C LEU A 15 15.81 8.20 -4.57
N LEU A 16 16.03 8.08 -5.89
CA LEU A 16 15.45 7.01 -6.70
C LEU A 16 15.90 5.62 -6.21
N VAL A 17 17.19 5.44 -5.92
CA VAL A 17 17.73 4.17 -5.41
C VAL A 17 17.14 3.81 -4.04
N VAL A 18 17.03 4.79 -3.13
CA VAL A 18 16.40 4.59 -1.82
C VAL A 18 14.93 4.19 -1.96
N LEU A 19 14.19 4.84 -2.86
CA LEU A 19 12.78 4.55 -3.12
C LEU A 19 12.59 3.13 -3.70
N ILE A 20 13.41 2.73 -4.67
CA ILE A 20 13.36 1.36 -5.22
C ILE A 20 13.65 0.34 -4.11
N THR A 21 14.65 0.60 -3.27
CA THR A 21 15.00 -0.27 -2.14
C THR A 21 13.83 -0.40 -1.15
N ALA A 22 13.14 0.70 -0.85
CA ALA A 22 11.97 0.69 0.02
C ALA A 22 10.80 -0.13 -0.56
N ILE A 23 10.53 -0.01 -1.87
CA ILE A 23 9.50 -0.79 -2.55
C ILE A 23 9.84 -2.28 -2.51
N VAL A 24 11.09 -2.66 -2.78
CA VAL A 24 11.54 -4.05 -2.72
C VAL A 24 11.41 -4.61 -1.30
N ASN A 25 11.79 -3.83 -0.27
CA ASN A 25 11.66 -4.23 1.13
C ASN A 25 10.20 -4.43 1.56
N TYR A 26 9.29 -3.59 1.04
CA TYR A 26 7.85 -3.77 1.23
C TYR A 26 7.37 -5.10 0.64
N PHE A 27 7.74 -5.41 -0.61
CA PHE A 27 7.35 -6.68 -1.24
C PHE A 27 7.91 -7.89 -0.49
N ILE A 28 9.19 -7.87 -0.11
CA ILE A 28 9.81 -8.95 0.68
C ILE A 28 9.07 -9.14 2.01
N GLY A 29 8.76 -8.04 2.71
CA GLY A 29 8.01 -8.11 3.96
C GLY A 29 6.59 -8.64 3.80
N SER A 30 5.93 -8.33 2.67
CA SER A 30 4.60 -8.88 2.34
C SER A 30 4.58 -10.39 2.20
N PHE A 31 5.69 -11.01 1.79
CA PHE A 31 5.80 -12.47 1.66
C PHE A 31 6.09 -13.18 3.00
N ILE A 32 6.51 -12.46 4.05
CA ILE A 32 6.90 -13.05 5.33
C ILE A 32 5.81 -12.75 6.38
N PRO A 33 4.82 -13.65 6.57
CA PRO A 33 3.82 -13.48 7.62
C PRO A 33 4.49 -13.63 8.99
N VAL A 34 4.27 -12.66 9.87
CA VAL A 34 4.79 -12.67 11.25
C VAL A 34 3.63 -12.60 12.24
N LYS A 35 3.57 -13.56 13.17
CA LYS A 35 2.48 -13.68 14.15
C LYS A 35 2.28 -12.43 15.01
N SER A 36 3.36 -11.70 15.29
CA SER A 36 3.28 -10.45 16.06
C SER A 36 2.47 -9.34 15.37
N LYS A 37 2.22 -9.46 14.06
CA LYS A 37 1.49 -8.45 13.26
C LYS A 37 0.07 -8.87 12.88
N GLU A 38 -0.32 -10.10 13.19
CA GLU A 38 -1.69 -10.61 13.07
C GLU A 38 -2.72 -9.71 13.80
N PRO A 39 -2.52 -9.25 15.05
CA PRO A 39 -3.52 -8.40 15.72
C PRO A 39 -3.68 -7.02 15.07
N LEU A 40 -2.67 -6.58 14.31
CA LEU A 40 -2.68 -5.32 13.58
C LEU A 40 -3.35 -5.46 12.20
N GLY A 41 -3.75 -6.68 11.82
CA GLY A 41 -4.48 -6.99 10.61
C GLY A 41 -3.64 -7.55 9.47
N PHE A 42 -2.37 -7.90 9.70
CA PHE A 42 -1.50 -8.51 8.67
C PHE A 42 -1.44 -10.03 8.85
N PHE A 43 -2.03 -10.77 7.91
CA PHE A 43 -2.12 -12.23 7.94
C PHE A 43 -1.35 -12.91 6.81
N GLY A 44 -0.74 -12.12 5.92
CA GLY A 44 -0.08 -12.61 4.71
C GLY A 44 -1.06 -12.94 3.59
N TYR A 45 -0.54 -13.38 2.44
CA TYR A 45 -1.32 -13.62 1.23
C TYR A 45 -2.38 -14.72 1.43
N ASP A 46 -3.65 -14.32 1.53
CA ASP A 46 -4.80 -15.25 1.57
C ASP A 46 -5.87 -14.83 0.55
N GLY A 47 -6.40 -15.82 -0.19
CA GLY A 47 -7.45 -15.60 -1.19
C GLY A 47 -8.78 -15.13 -0.59
N ALA A 48 -9.07 -15.46 0.67
CA ALA A 48 -10.27 -15.02 1.38
C ALA A 48 -10.20 -13.52 1.69
N ILE A 49 -9.04 -13.02 2.16
CA ILE A 49 -8.80 -11.60 2.42
C ILE A 49 -8.92 -10.81 1.11
N MET A 50 -8.30 -11.33 0.04
CA MET A 50 -8.42 -10.73 -1.30
C MET A 50 -9.87 -10.62 -1.77
N TRP A 51 -10.67 -11.68 -1.60
CA TRP A 51 -12.08 -11.67 -2.01
C TRP A 51 -12.93 -10.70 -1.19
N GLU A 52 -12.70 -10.65 0.12
CA GLU A 52 -13.40 -9.71 1.00
C GLU A 52 -13.08 -8.27 0.61
N ASN A 53 -11.80 -7.97 0.38
CA ASN A 53 -11.32 -6.64 0.00
C ASN A 53 -11.65 -6.22 -1.44
N MET A 54 -12.06 -7.15 -2.31
CA MET A 54 -12.34 -6.85 -3.72
C MET A 54 -13.56 -5.94 -3.91
N GLY A 55 -14.51 -5.97 -2.97
CA GLY A 55 -15.65 -5.04 -2.96
C GLY A 55 -15.24 -3.63 -2.51
N PRO A 56 -15.89 -2.57 -3.02
CA PRO A 56 -15.74 -1.24 -2.43
C PRO A 56 -16.51 -1.16 -1.10
N ASP A 57 -15.87 -0.64 -0.06
CA ASP A 57 -16.53 -0.25 1.19
C ASP A 57 -16.22 1.23 1.47
N PHE A 58 -17.12 2.11 1.04
CA PHE A 58 -16.92 3.55 1.16
C PHE A 58 -17.43 4.05 2.52
N GLN A 59 -16.50 4.30 3.46
CA GLN A 59 -16.84 4.78 4.80
C GLN A 59 -16.96 6.30 4.86
N GLY A 60 -18.06 6.81 4.32
CA GLY A 60 -18.33 8.26 4.26
C GLY A 60 -17.64 8.97 3.09
N GLU A 61 -16.85 8.25 2.30
CA GLU A 61 -16.23 8.74 1.07
C GLU A 61 -17.05 8.36 -0.17
N THR A 62 -16.69 8.92 -1.31
CA THR A 62 -17.26 8.52 -2.61
C THR A 62 -16.13 8.12 -3.56
N PHE A 63 -16.45 7.35 -4.61
CA PHE A 63 -15.50 6.99 -5.64
C PHE A 63 -14.70 8.20 -6.18
N PHE A 64 -15.40 9.32 -6.44
CA PHE A 64 -14.77 10.54 -6.94
C PHE A 64 -13.86 11.22 -5.90
N SER A 65 -14.19 11.14 -4.61
CA SER A 65 -13.34 11.66 -3.52
C SER A 65 -12.01 10.90 -3.44
N VAL A 66 -12.09 9.56 -3.46
CA VAL A 66 -10.90 8.70 -3.45
C VAL A 66 -10.07 8.90 -4.72
N PHE A 67 -10.72 9.00 -5.88
CA PHE A 67 -10.04 9.29 -7.15
C PHE A 67 -9.32 10.64 -7.14
N ALA A 68 -9.95 11.69 -6.61
CA ALA A 68 -9.34 13.02 -6.51
C ALA A 68 -8.09 13.02 -5.62
N THR A 69 -8.06 12.17 -4.58
CA THR A 69 -6.87 12.01 -3.72
C THR A 69 -5.76 11.22 -4.41
N PHE A 70 -6.10 10.25 -5.27
CA PHE A 70 -5.12 9.47 -6.04
C PHE A 70 -4.57 10.24 -7.25
N PHE A 71 -5.34 11.16 -7.82
CA PHE A 71 -4.98 11.88 -9.05
C PHE A 71 -3.61 12.59 -8.99
N PRO A 72 -3.25 13.33 -7.92
CA PRO A 72 -1.93 13.93 -7.77
C PRO A 72 -0.76 12.92 -7.80
N ALA A 73 -0.99 11.65 -7.43
CA ALA A 73 0.05 10.62 -7.45
C ALA A 73 0.42 10.18 -8.88
N ALA A 74 -0.45 10.43 -9.87
CA ALA A 74 -0.25 10.06 -11.28
C ALA A 74 0.18 11.23 -12.17
N THR A 75 0.05 12.48 -11.73
CA THR A 75 0.27 13.68 -12.57
C THR A 75 1.74 14.16 -12.68
N GLY A 76 2.68 13.53 -11.98
CA GLY A 76 4.10 13.93 -11.93
C GLY A 76 4.91 13.78 -13.24
N ILE A 77 4.27 13.34 -14.33
CA ILE A 77 4.91 13.00 -15.62
C ILE A 77 5.59 14.22 -16.29
N LEU A 78 5.07 15.42 -16.07
CA LEU A 78 5.54 16.65 -16.72
C LEU A 78 6.90 17.15 -16.17
N ALA A 79 7.34 16.67 -15.01
CA ALA A 79 8.62 17.08 -14.39
C ALA A 79 9.85 16.57 -15.16
N GLY A 80 9.72 15.47 -15.93
CA GLY A 80 10.82 14.86 -16.69
C GLY A 80 11.22 15.65 -17.95
N ALA A 81 10.37 16.54 -18.45
CA ALA A 81 10.63 17.33 -19.66
C ALA A 81 11.67 18.46 -19.46
N ASN A 82 12.05 18.77 -18.21
CA ASN A 82 12.97 19.87 -17.92
C ASN A 82 14.46 19.47 -18.05
N ILE A 83 14.79 18.17 -18.08
CA ILE A 83 16.17 17.65 -18.22
C ILE A 83 16.44 17.17 -19.66
N SER A 84 15.40 17.12 -20.51
CA SER A 84 15.50 16.56 -21.86
C SER A 84 16.28 17.38 -22.89
N GLY A 85 16.84 18.54 -22.49
CA GLY A 85 17.73 19.34 -23.33
C GLY A 85 19.13 18.74 -23.54
N ASP A 86 19.52 17.75 -22.74
CA ASP A 86 20.83 17.06 -22.82
C ASP A 86 20.73 15.65 -23.45
N LEU A 87 19.61 15.35 -24.11
CA LEU A 87 19.41 14.08 -24.82
C LEU A 87 19.85 14.19 -26.29
N ALA A 88 20.53 13.14 -26.76
CA ALA A 88 20.98 13.03 -28.16
C ALA A 88 19.82 13.18 -29.18
N ASP A 89 18.62 12.67 -28.85
CA ASP A 89 17.40 12.77 -29.68
C ASP A 89 16.13 13.01 -28.82
N PRO A 90 15.82 14.26 -28.45
CA PRO A 90 14.73 14.57 -27.51
C PRO A 90 13.34 14.21 -28.06
N GLN A 91 13.11 14.36 -29.37
CA GLN A 91 11.81 14.09 -29.99
C GLN A 91 11.38 12.61 -29.89
N MET A 92 12.34 11.68 -29.86
CA MET A 92 12.06 10.24 -29.78
C MET A 92 12.23 9.68 -28.36
N ALA A 93 13.15 10.23 -27.58
CA ALA A 93 13.46 9.72 -26.25
C ALA A 93 12.47 10.19 -25.17
N ILE A 94 11.94 11.42 -25.25
CA ILE A 94 10.92 11.91 -24.31
C ILE A 94 9.65 11.04 -24.32
N PRO A 95 8.99 10.80 -25.47
CA PRO A 95 7.74 10.02 -25.47
C PRO A 95 7.95 8.56 -25.05
N LYS A 96 9.08 7.94 -25.45
CA LYS A 96 9.40 6.56 -25.06
C LYS A 96 9.70 6.45 -23.56
N GLY A 97 10.50 7.36 -23.01
CA GLY A 97 10.83 7.40 -21.59
C GLY A 97 9.60 7.61 -20.72
N THR A 98 8.76 8.58 -21.11
CA THR A 98 7.50 8.88 -20.41
C THR A 98 6.53 7.71 -20.44
N LEU A 99 6.30 7.08 -21.60
CA LEU A 99 5.38 5.94 -21.71
C LEU A 99 5.87 4.74 -20.89
N LEU A 100 7.16 4.45 -20.94
CA LEU A 100 7.76 3.36 -20.17
C LEU A 100 7.71 3.64 -18.65
N ALA A 101 7.95 4.89 -18.24
CA ALA A 101 7.81 5.30 -16.85
C ALA A 101 6.37 5.12 -16.34
N ILE A 102 5.36 5.56 -17.11
CA ILE A 102 3.94 5.38 -16.77
C ILE A 102 3.58 3.90 -16.64
N LEU A 103 4.07 3.07 -17.57
CA LEU A 103 3.79 1.64 -17.55
C LEU A 103 4.40 0.98 -16.31
N ILE A 104 5.65 1.31 -15.97
CA ILE A 104 6.33 0.77 -14.79
C ILE A 104 5.64 1.23 -13.51
N THR A 105 5.36 2.54 -13.35
CA THR A 105 4.69 3.04 -12.14
C THR A 105 3.27 2.49 -12.00
N GLY A 106 2.54 2.32 -13.11
CA GLY A 106 1.23 1.66 -13.13
C GLY A 106 1.29 0.22 -12.63
N ILE A 107 2.26 -0.58 -13.10
CA ILE A 107 2.44 -1.96 -12.63
C ILE A 107 2.79 -1.99 -11.14
N VAL A 108 3.67 -1.10 -10.68
CA VAL A 108 4.04 -1.03 -9.26
C VAL A 108 2.84 -0.65 -8.39
N TYR A 109 2.04 0.34 -8.79
CA TYR A 109 0.82 0.72 -8.05
C TYR A 109 -0.18 -0.43 -7.98
N LEU A 110 -0.43 -1.14 -9.08
CA LEU A 110 -1.30 -2.30 -9.08
C LEU A 110 -0.75 -3.43 -8.20
N GLY A 111 0.55 -3.71 -8.27
CA GLY A 111 1.19 -4.72 -7.44
C GLY A 111 1.09 -4.40 -5.94
N VAL A 112 1.30 -3.14 -5.56
CA VAL A 112 1.12 -2.69 -4.17
C VAL A 112 -0.34 -2.80 -3.75
N ALA A 113 -1.29 -2.34 -4.55
CA ALA A 113 -2.72 -2.41 -4.23
C ALA A 113 -3.23 -3.86 -4.05
N VAL A 114 -2.82 -4.77 -4.94
CA VAL A 114 -3.19 -6.19 -4.85
C VAL A 114 -2.50 -6.87 -3.66
N SER A 115 -1.23 -6.55 -3.39
CA SER A 115 -0.51 -7.10 -2.23
C SER A 115 -1.10 -6.64 -0.90
N THR A 116 -1.35 -5.34 -0.70
CA THR A 116 -1.99 -4.85 0.53
C THR A 116 -3.40 -5.42 0.69
N GLY A 117 -4.18 -5.45 -0.40
CA GLY A 117 -5.55 -5.97 -0.40
C GLY A 117 -5.65 -7.49 -0.19
N SER A 118 -4.58 -8.25 -0.43
CA SER A 118 -4.56 -9.70 -0.17
C SER A 118 -3.93 -10.09 1.16
N CYS A 119 -3.14 -9.19 1.77
CA CYS A 119 -2.41 -9.48 3.01
C CYS A 119 -2.99 -8.82 4.27
N ILE A 120 -3.82 -7.78 4.11
CA ILE A 120 -4.30 -6.94 5.20
C ILE A 120 -5.82 -6.88 5.23
N VAL A 121 -6.44 -7.01 6.40
CA VAL A 121 -7.88 -6.82 6.60
C VAL A 121 -8.27 -5.34 6.70
N ARG A 122 -9.54 -5.00 6.39
CA ARG A 122 -10.02 -3.60 6.40
C ARG A 122 -9.95 -2.95 7.77
N HIS A 123 -10.26 -3.72 8.81
CA HIS A 123 -10.26 -3.26 10.19
C HIS A 123 -9.52 -4.24 11.09
N ALA A 124 -8.73 -3.70 12.01
CA ALA A 124 -8.05 -4.46 13.04
C ALA A 124 -7.96 -3.66 14.34
N THR A 125 -8.19 -4.31 15.48
CA THR A 125 -8.14 -3.64 16.78
C THR A 125 -6.70 -3.39 17.25
N GLY A 126 -5.75 -4.26 16.89
CA GLY A 126 -4.39 -4.25 17.45
C GLY A 126 -4.24 -4.95 18.80
N ASN A 127 -5.31 -5.59 19.31
CA ASN A 127 -5.32 -6.23 20.62
C ASN A 127 -5.20 -7.75 20.50
N ILE A 128 -4.28 -8.35 21.26
CA ILE A 128 -4.11 -9.80 21.34
C ILE A 128 -5.25 -10.50 22.10
N ASN A 129 -6.03 -9.76 22.87
CA ASN A 129 -7.14 -10.32 23.65
C ASN A 129 -8.41 -10.56 22.82
N ASP A 130 -8.46 -10.07 21.58
CA ASP A 130 -9.56 -10.32 20.64
C ASP A 130 -9.45 -11.71 19.98
N THR A 131 -8.60 -12.59 20.53
CA THR A 131 -8.49 -13.98 20.09
C THR A 131 -9.72 -14.77 20.50
N VAL A 132 -10.39 -15.36 19.52
CA VAL A 132 -11.59 -16.17 19.74
C VAL A 132 -11.19 -17.54 20.28
N SER A 133 -11.66 -17.87 21.49
CA SER A 133 -11.61 -19.25 22.00
C SER A 133 -12.54 -20.13 21.17
N SER A 134 -12.11 -21.36 20.84
CA SER A 134 -12.70 -22.29 19.87
C SER A 134 -14.21 -22.57 19.99
N GLN A 135 -14.87 -22.15 21.07
CA GLN A 135 -16.32 -22.24 21.27
C GLN A 135 -17.13 -21.11 20.60
N PHE A 136 -16.50 -20.03 20.13
CA PHE A 136 -17.16 -18.87 19.49
C PHE A 136 -16.96 -18.79 17.96
N LEU A 137 -16.27 -19.75 17.35
CA LEU A 137 -16.00 -19.78 15.89
C LEU A 137 -17.28 -19.93 15.03
N THR A 138 -18.41 -20.27 15.64
CA THR A 138 -19.70 -20.51 14.97
C THR A 138 -20.49 -19.25 14.63
N ASN A 139 -20.18 -18.09 15.21
CA ASN A 139 -20.95 -16.86 15.03
C ASN A 139 -20.18 -15.71 14.39
N CYS A 140 -18.95 -15.94 13.92
CA CYS A 140 -18.16 -14.87 13.34
C CYS A 140 -18.12 -14.96 11.81
N THR A 141 -18.29 -13.81 11.17
CA THR A 141 -18.51 -13.70 9.71
C THR A 141 -17.31 -13.18 8.94
N ASP A 142 -16.30 -12.66 9.64
CA ASP A 142 -15.12 -12.04 9.02
C ASP A 142 -14.01 -13.05 8.76
N VAL A 143 -13.21 -12.83 7.70
CA VAL A 143 -12.10 -13.73 7.32
C VAL A 143 -11.00 -13.82 8.38
N SER A 144 -10.90 -12.83 9.28
CA SER A 144 -9.98 -12.82 10.41
C SER A 144 -10.22 -13.99 11.38
N CYS A 145 -11.42 -14.56 11.39
CA CYS A 145 -11.75 -15.71 12.23
C CYS A 145 -11.00 -16.98 11.87
N LYS A 146 -10.65 -17.14 10.59
CA LYS A 146 -9.79 -18.25 10.14
C LYS A 146 -8.43 -18.21 10.84
N TYR A 147 -7.99 -17.01 11.23
CA TYR A 147 -6.75 -16.74 11.95
C TYR A 147 -6.95 -16.63 13.47
N GLY A 148 -8.17 -16.89 13.97
CA GLY A 148 -8.50 -16.84 15.40
C GLY A 148 -8.80 -15.45 15.95
N PHE A 149 -9.04 -14.44 15.10
CA PHE A 149 -9.34 -13.07 15.53
C PHE A 149 -10.76 -12.64 15.13
N ASP A 150 -11.48 -11.98 16.04
CA ASP A 150 -12.79 -11.38 15.75
C ASP A 150 -12.71 -9.86 15.74
N PHE A 151 -12.81 -9.28 14.54
CA PHE A 151 -12.85 -7.82 14.34
C PHE A 151 -14.25 -7.30 14.01
N SER A 152 -15.30 -8.12 14.20
CA SER A 152 -16.69 -7.73 13.92
C SER A 152 -17.13 -6.48 14.69
N SER A 153 -16.57 -6.28 15.88
CA SER A 153 -16.81 -5.09 16.73
C SER A 153 -16.36 -3.79 16.06
N CYS A 154 -15.39 -3.83 15.14
CA CYS A 154 -14.89 -2.66 14.40
C CYS A 154 -15.86 -2.14 13.33
N LYS A 155 -16.86 -2.95 12.95
CA LYS A 155 -17.84 -2.61 11.93
C LYS A 155 -18.96 -1.72 12.48
N SER A 156 -19.11 -1.70 13.81
CA SER A 156 -20.11 -0.90 14.50
C SER A 156 -19.72 0.58 14.49
N PRO A 157 -20.67 1.51 14.25
CA PRO A 157 -20.39 2.95 14.20
C PRO A 157 -19.89 3.54 15.53
N GLU A 158 -20.08 2.81 16.63
CA GLU A 158 -19.71 3.24 17.99
C GLU A 158 -18.25 2.90 18.36
N THR A 159 -17.62 1.94 17.68
CA THR A 159 -16.26 1.47 18.02
C THR A 159 -15.36 1.54 16.78
N LYS A 160 -14.64 2.66 16.62
CA LYS A 160 -13.62 2.80 15.57
C LYS A 160 -12.34 2.09 15.99
N CYS A 161 -11.92 1.10 15.21
CA CYS A 161 -10.65 0.43 15.40
C CYS A 161 -9.47 1.30 14.97
N LEU A 162 -8.30 1.07 15.58
CA LEU A 162 -7.10 1.90 15.38
C LEU A 162 -6.23 1.42 14.22
N HIS A 163 -6.32 0.15 13.86
CA HIS A 163 -5.51 -0.48 12.82
C HIS A 163 -6.39 -1.05 11.69
N GLY A 164 -5.72 -1.58 10.66
CA GLY A 164 -6.35 -2.04 9.42
C GLY A 164 -6.29 -1.00 8.30
N LEU A 165 -6.65 -1.44 7.09
CA LEU A 165 -6.50 -0.66 5.87
C LEU A 165 -7.26 0.68 5.87
N HIS A 166 -8.39 0.77 6.59
CA HIS A 166 -9.19 1.99 6.66
C HIS A 166 -8.74 3.00 7.74
N ASN A 167 -8.09 2.52 8.80
CA ASN A 167 -7.84 3.34 10.00
C ASN A 167 -6.38 3.77 10.15
N ASP A 168 -5.43 2.99 9.62
CA ASP A 168 -4.00 3.22 9.79
C ASP A 168 -3.30 3.50 8.45
N PHE A 169 -2.81 4.74 8.28
CA PHE A 169 -2.05 5.13 7.09
C PHE A 169 -0.60 4.58 7.06
N GLN A 170 -0.13 3.99 8.15
CA GLN A 170 1.21 3.39 8.27
C GLN A 170 1.23 1.87 8.02
N VAL A 171 0.14 1.29 7.51
CA VAL A 171 0.03 -0.15 7.20
C VAL A 171 1.15 -0.67 6.27
N MET A 172 1.64 0.16 5.35
CA MET A 172 2.77 -0.24 4.48
C MET A 172 4.09 -0.39 5.26
N SER A 173 4.31 0.42 6.29
CA SER A 173 5.47 0.30 7.18
C SER A 173 5.39 -0.96 8.05
N LEU A 174 4.17 -1.38 8.38
CA LEU A 174 3.90 -2.59 9.13
C LEU A 174 4.24 -3.86 8.32
N VAL A 175 3.88 -3.87 7.03
CA VAL A 175 4.23 -4.94 6.09
C VAL A 175 5.72 -4.98 5.79
N SER A 176 6.39 -3.83 5.77
CA SER A 176 7.83 -3.72 5.44
C SER A 176 8.71 -4.69 6.24
N GLY A 177 9.63 -5.35 5.53
CA GLY A 177 10.60 -6.29 6.12
C GLY A 177 11.55 -5.65 7.14
N SER A 178 11.68 -4.33 7.13
CA SER A 178 12.45 -3.58 8.13
C SER A 178 11.83 -3.57 9.54
N ARG A 179 10.58 -4.04 9.69
CA ARG A 179 9.89 -4.18 10.99
C ARG A 179 9.59 -5.64 11.34
N ILE A 180 10.38 -6.59 10.81
CA ILE A 180 10.32 -8.02 11.21
C ILE A 180 11.13 -8.21 12.48
#